data_AF-A0A7H4PFM4-F1
#
_entry.id   AF-A0A7H4PFM4-F1
#
_cell.length_a   1.000
_cell.length_b   1.000
_cell.length_c   1.000
_cell.angle_alpha   90.00
_cell.angle_beta   90.00
_cell.angle_gamma   90.00
#
_symmetry.space_group_name_H-M   'P 1'
#
loop_
_entity.id
_entity.type
_entity.pdbx_description
1 polymer ?
#
loop_
_entity_poly.entity_id
_entity_poly.type
_entity_poly.pdbx_seq_one_letter_code
_entity_poly.pdbx_strand_id
1 'polypeptide(L)' 'MENALTANNNKIDAVVASNDATAGGAIQALSAQGLAGKVAISGQDADLAGVKRIIAGTQTMTVYKPIA' A
#
# COMPACT_ATOMS: atom_id res chain seq x y z
N MET A 1 -0.86 4.49 -9.86
CA MET A 1 -2.04 3.92 -9.15
C MET A 1 -3.33 4.63 -9.57
N GLU A 2 -3.27 5.94 -9.71
CA GLU A 2 -4.29 6.88 -10.20
C GLU A 2 -5.02 6.38 -11.45
N ASN A 3 -4.29 5.97 -12.49
CA ASN A 3 -4.93 5.46 -13.72
C ASN A 3 -5.78 4.20 -13.46
N ALA A 4 -5.33 3.31 -12.57
CA ALA A 4 -6.09 2.13 -12.20
C ALA A 4 -7.35 2.48 -11.40
N LEU A 5 -7.25 3.46 -10.49
CA LEU A 5 -8.38 3.98 -9.73
C LEU A 5 -9.44 4.59 -10.65
N THR A 6 -9.03 5.45 -11.59
CA THR A 6 -9.92 6.03 -12.60
C THR A 6 -10.57 4.95 -13.45
N ALA A 7 -9.78 4.02 -14.01
CA ALA A 7 -10.30 2.97 -14.89
C ALA A 7 -11.31 2.03 -14.20
N ASN A 8 -11.17 1.84 -12.88
CA ASN A 8 -12.03 0.96 -12.09
C ASN A 8 -13.09 1.70 -11.27
N ASN A 9 -13.28 3.01 -11.49
CA ASN A 9 -14.20 3.85 -10.72
C ASN A 9 -14.02 3.68 -9.19
N ASN A 10 -12.78 3.67 -8.73
CA ASN A 10 -12.41 3.47 -7.32
C ASN A 10 -12.82 2.11 -6.71
N LYS A 11 -13.30 1.15 -7.52
CA LYS A 11 -13.65 -0.21 -7.07
C LYS A 11 -12.43 -1.14 -7.14
N ILE A 12 -11.49 -0.94 -6.23
CA ILE A 12 -10.31 -1.80 -6.06
C ILE A 12 -10.32 -2.33 -4.63
N ASP A 13 -10.35 -3.64 -4.46
CA ASP A 13 -10.37 -4.27 -3.13
C ASP A 13 -8.97 -4.37 -2.50
N ALA A 14 -7.95 -4.58 -3.34
CA ALA A 14 -6.58 -4.74 -2.88
C ALA A 14 -5.53 -4.25 -3.90
N VAL A 15 -4.35 -3.89 -3.39
CA VAL A 15 -3.13 -3.65 -4.18
C VAL A 15 -2.03 -4.61 -3.71
N VAL A 16 -1.49 -5.38 -4.65
CA VAL A 16 -0.32 -6.23 -4.40
C VAL A 16 0.93 -5.47 -4.82
N ALA A 17 1.61 -4.81 -3.87
CA ALA A 17 2.83 -4.07 -4.16
C ALA A 17 4.07 -4.95 -4.00
N SER A 18 5.04 -4.79 -4.92
CA SER A 18 6.29 -5.57 -4.94
C SER A 18 7.24 -5.24 -3.78
N ASN A 19 7.10 -4.08 -3.15
CA ASN A 19 7.86 -3.64 -1.98
C ASN A 19 7.17 -2.49 -1.23
N ASP A 20 7.70 -2.15 -0.05
CA ASP A 20 7.16 -1.12 0.83
C ASP A 20 7.21 0.29 0.20
N ALA A 21 8.21 0.58 -0.63
CA ALA A 21 8.26 1.85 -1.37
C ALA A 21 7.11 1.96 -2.39
N THR A 22 6.83 0.89 -3.13
CA THR A 22 5.73 0.81 -4.09
C THR A 22 4.38 0.89 -3.37
N ALA A 23 4.25 0.21 -2.22
CA ALA A 23 3.08 0.31 -1.35
C ALA A 23 2.86 1.76 -0.90
N GLY A 24 3.93 2.46 -0.50
CA GLY A 24 3.88 3.88 -0.12
C GLY A 24 3.34 4.78 -1.24
N GLY A 25 3.77 4.58 -2.48
CA GLY A 25 3.23 5.30 -3.64
C GLY A 25 1.75 5.01 -3.90
N ALA A 26 1.34 3.74 -3.81
CA ALA A 26 -0.07 3.36 -3.97
C ALA A 26 -0.96 3.97 -2.87
N ILE A 27 -0.48 4.00 -1.62
CA ILE A 27 -1.18 4.59 -0.47
C ILE A 27 -1.37 6.11 -0.67
N GLN A 28 -0.40 6.82 -1.24
CA GLN A 28 -0.56 8.25 -1.55
C GLN A 28 -1.73 8.48 -2.53
N ALA A 29 -1.78 7.72 -3.63
CA ALA A 29 -2.87 7.82 -4.59
C ALA A 29 -4.24 7.44 -3.98
N LEU A 30 -4.29 6.40 -3.16
CA LEU A 30 -5.51 6.02 -2.43
C LEU A 30 -5.94 7.06 -1.41
N SER A 31 -4.99 7.71 -0.73
CA SER A 31 -5.26 8.80 0.22
C SER A 31 -5.95 9.97 -0.48
N ALA A 32 -5.48 10.33 -1.69
CA ALA A 32 -6.10 11.37 -2.51
C ALA A 32 -7.56 11.05 -2.91
N GLN A 33 -7.95 9.77 -2.88
CA GLN A 33 -9.33 9.32 -3.13
C GLN A 33 -10.11 8.98 -1.85
N GLY A 34 -9.56 9.21 -0.66
CA GLY A 34 -10.21 8.85 0.61
C GLY A 34 -10.36 7.34 0.85
N LEU A 35 -9.48 6.54 0.25
CA LEU A 35 -9.48 5.07 0.26
C LEU A 35 -8.34 4.46 1.09
N ALA A 36 -7.40 5.27 1.58
CA ALA A 36 -6.34 4.78 2.46
C ALA A 36 -6.94 4.13 3.71
N GLY A 37 -6.44 2.94 4.06
CA GLY A 37 -6.97 2.10 5.15
C GLY A 37 -8.29 1.38 4.87
N LYS A 38 -8.91 1.60 3.68
CA LYS A 38 -10.09 0.84 3.22
C LYS A 38 -9.71 -0.25 2.21
N VAL A 39 -8.72 0.04 1.38
CA VAL A 39 -8.18 -0.91 0.38
C VAL A 39 -7.01 -1.66 1.00
N ALA A 40 -7.02 -2.99 0.90
CA ALA A 40 -5.95 -3.81 1.44
C ALA A 40 -4.66 -3.62 0.61
N ILE A 41 -3.51 -3.51 1.26
CA ILE A 41 -2.22 -3.30 0.57
C ILE A 41 -1.14 -4.21 1.15
N SER A 42 -0.51 -5.00 0.29
CA SER A 42 0.74 -5.68 0.62
C SER A 42 1.95 -4.79 0.35
N GLY A 43 3.03 -5.01 1.10
CA GLY A 43 4.38 -4.54 0.81
C GLY A 43 5.41 -5.64 1.07
N GLN A 44 6.70 -5.30 0.97
CA GLN A 44 7.83 -6.19 1.23
C GLN A 44 8.98 -5.33 1.74
N ASP A 45 9.97 -5.95 2.40
CA ASP A 45 11.21 -5.36 2.94
C ASP A 45 11.16 -5.02 4.43
N ALA A 46 9.97 -4.86 5.00
CA ALA A 46 9.77 -4.41 6.38
C ALA A 46 10.57 -3.14 6.71
N ASP A 47 10.54 -2.17 5.79
CA ASP A 47 11.18 -0.89 6.02
C ASP A 47 10.45 -0.13 7.15
N LEU A 48 11.16 0.78 7.84
CA LEU A 48 10.59 1.50 8.97
C LEU A 48 9.33 2.30 8.60
N ALA A 49 9.24 2.80 7.35
CA ALA A 49 8.08 3.56 6.89
C ALA A 49 6.88 2.65 6.64
N GLY A 50 7.07 1.45 6.09
CA GLY A 50 6.09 0.40 5.90
C GLY A 50 5.55 -0.10 7.23
N VAL A 51 6.41 -0.37 8.19
CA VAL A 51 6.00 -0.74 9.57
C VAL A 51 5.16 0.36 10.21
N LYS A 52 5.56 1.63 10.09
CA LYS A 52 4.75 2.76 10.58
C LYS A 52 3.38 2.86 9.88
N ARG A 53 3.32 2.58 8.56
CA ARG A 53 2.06 2.55 7.81
C ARG A 53 1.15 1.41 8.24
N ILE A 54 1.71 0.25 8.62
CA ILE A 54 0.96 -0.88 9.20
C ILE A 54 0.35 -0.47 10.54
N ILE A 55 1.13 0.15 11.43
CA ILE A 55 0.62 0.66 12.71
C ILE A 55 -0.50 1.69 12.49
N ALA A 56 -0.36 2.56 11.48
CA ALA A 56 -1.36 3.54 11.11
C ALA A 56 -2.59 2.93 10.37
N GLY A 57 -2.59 1.63 10.09
CA GLY A 57 -3.70 0.95 9.39
C GLY A 57 -3.80 1.25 7.89
N THR A 58 -2.81 1.90 7.28
CA THR A 58 -2.84 2.29 5.86
C THR A 58 -2.15 1.28 4.94
N GLN A 59 -1.32 0.40 5.51
CA GLN A 59 -0.72 -0.74 4.84
C GLN A 59 -1.10 -2.01 5.61
N THR A 60 -1.50 -3.08 4.93
CA THR A 60 -2.05 -4.27 5.60
C THR A 60 -0.95 -5.18 6.13
N MET A 61 0.16 -5.29 5.40
CA MET A 61 1.27 -6.17 5.74
C MET A 61 2.57 -5.73 5.06
N THR A 62 3.68 -6.24 5.58
CA THR A 62 5.00 -6.27 4.94
C THR A 62 5.67 -7.61 5.28
N VAL A 63 6.71 -7.99 4.55
CA VAL A 63 7.49 -9.19 4.82
C VAL A 63 8.93 -8.77 5.08
N TYR A 64 9.46 -9.14 6.24
CA TYR A 64 10.87 -8.99 6.54
C TYR A 64 11.69 -9.99 5.73
N LYS A 65 12.65 -9.48 4.96
CA LYS A 65 13.62 -10.29 4.22
C LYS A 65 15.01 -10.03 4.80
N PRO A 66 15.65 -11.00 5.46
CA PRO A 66 17.05 -10.84 5.84
C PRO A 66 17.90 -10.71 4.58
N ILE A 67 18.79 -9.73 4.54
CA ILE A 67 19.87 -9.69 3.54
C ILE A 67 20.91 -10.70 4.01
N ALA A 68 21.13 -11.74 3.21
CA ALA A 68 22.19 -12.73 3.41
C ALA A 68 23.55 -12.17 2.99
#